data_AF-M6RNG0-F1
#
_entry.id   AF-M6RNG0-F1
#
_cell.length_a   1.000
_cell.length_b   1.000
_cell.length_c   1.000
_cell.angle_alpha   90.00
_cell.angle_beta   90.00
_cell.angle_gamma   90.00
#
_symmetry.space_group_name_H-M   'P 1'
#
loop_
_entity.id
_entity.type
_entity.pdbx_description
1 polymer ?
#
loop_
_entity_poly.entity_id
_entity_poly.type
_entity_poly.pdbx_seq_one_letter_code
_entity_poly.pdbx_strand_id
1 'polypeptide(L)'
;MHVLARYNKIFDLKILVSKIAFYFLLSPAFLLTNRALFTEPATEDALETGRYAEAASKYTNLCGKGCGNTDVKELVSSFETENVGDHCNRLGVAYMGLKNFKAAIRSFQLAVSCKDSSKFHSNLALAFSYDHNSKLAEIHYEKSMSLAGNDPGSFSAMLNYSIFLIKKKDFSKAEELLQEVIHHKVHLFYARLYLGYSFYQRKKFEEALSQFDQGIQENQKYPDLYLYRAYSKYQLNNLAGAEYDLNQAELLEPEFKNPKIDQLRSLIARRNQGRIR
;
A
#
# COMPACT_ATOMS: atom_id res chain seq x y z
N MET A 1 -15.45 12.33 -23.75
CA MET A 1 -14.88 13.18 -22.68
C MET A 1 -14.99 12.38 -21.39
N HIS A 2 -13.96 11.89 -20.68
CA HIS A 2 -12.53 12.14 -20.58
C HIS A 2 -11.83 10.78 -20.41
N VAL A 3 -11.04 10.26 -21.36
CA VAL A 3 -9.59 10.48 -21.45
C VAL A 3 -9.08 11.44 -20.37
N LEU A 4 -8.62 10.90 -19.23
CA LEU A 4 -7.60 11.44 -18.30
C LEU A 4 -7.54 10.57 -17.03
N ALA A 5 -6.88 9.41 -17.11
CA ALA A 5 -6.33 8.73 -15.93
C ALA A 5 -4.91 8.27 -16.29
N ARG A 6 -4.05 9.27 -16.52
CA ARG A 6 -2.66 9.15 -16.91
C ARG A 6 -1.81 9.28 -15.63
N TYR A 7 -0.95 8.29 -15.39
CA TYR A 7 0.25 8.29 -14.53
C TYR A 7 0.12 8.26 -12.99
N ASN A 8 0.37 7.08 -12.39
CA ASN A 8 1.47 6.78 -11.43
C ASN A 8 1.20 5.43 -10.72
N LYS A 9 1.51 4.29 -11.37
CA LYS A 9 1.32 2.94 -10.78
C LYS A 9 2.26 2.57 -9.61
N ILE A 10 3.11 3.48 -9.14
CA ILE A 10 3.89 3.27 -7.91
C ILE A 10 3.00 3.36 -6.66
N PHE A 11 1.79 3.95 -6.76
CA PHE A 11 0.93 4.30 -5.63
C PHE A 11 -0.54 3.99 -5.89
N ASP A 12 -0.84 2.87 -6.55
CA ASP A 12 -2.24 2.53 -6.82
C ASP A 12 -2.95 2.13 -5.52
N LEU A 13 -3.83 3.02 -5.05
CA LEU A 13 -4.64 2.86 -3.85
C LEU A 13 -5.46 1.55 -3.88
N LYS A 14 -5.81 1.06 -5.07
CA LYS A 14 -6.50 -0.24 -5.22
C LYS A 14 -5.68 -1.41 -4.71
N ILE A 15 -4.36 -1.39 -4.92
CA ILE A 15 -3.46 -2.47 -4.49
C ILE A 15 -3.20 -2.39 -3.00
N LEU A 16 -3.07 -1.18 -2.44
CA LEU A 16 -2.84 -0.97 -1.02
C LEU A 16 -4.09 -1.31 -0.18
N VAL A 17 -5.30 -0.95 -0.64
CA VAL A 17 -6.54 -1.20 0.11
C VAL A 17 -7.01 -2.65 -0.02
N SER A 18 -6.85 -3.29 -1.19
CA SER A 18 -7.24 -4.70 -1.40
C SER A 18 -6.32 -5.71 -0.70
N LYS A 19 -5.03 -5.38 -0.48
CA LYS A 19 -4.04 -6.33 0.06
C LYS A 19 -3.76 -6.21 1.56
N ILE A 20 -4.15 -5.13 2.23
CA ILE A 20 -4.10 -5.04 3.71
C ILE A 20 -4.96 -6.14 4.35
N ALA A 21 -5.97 -6.65 3.65
CA ALA A 21 -6.84 -7.71 4.16
C ALA A 21 -6.34 -9.16 3.93
N PHE A 22 -5.31 -9.39 3.10
CA PHE A 22 -4.98 -10.75 2.64
C PHE A 22 -4.16 -11.60 3.63
N TYR A 23 -3.75 -11.08 4.80
CA TYR A 23 -2.80 -11.76 5.70
C TYR A 23 -3.35 -12.17 7.08
N PHE A 24 -4.67 -12.14 7.29
CA PHE A 24 -5.28 -12.92 8.37
C PHE A 24 -5.66 -14.31 7.86
N LEU A 25 -4.67 -15.20 7.73
CA LEU A 25 -4.91 -16.62 7.45
C LEU A 25 -5.49 -17.32 8.69
N LEU A 26 -6.81 -17.39 8.80
CA LEU A 26 -7.48 -18.48 9.51
C LEU A 26 -7.51 -19.71 8.59
N SER A 27 -7.04 -20.84 9.10
CA SER A 27 -6.95 -22.11 8.37
C SER A 27 -8.32 -22.61 7.85
N PRO A 28 -8.39 -23.35 6.73
CA PRO A 28 -9.64 -23.89 6.17
C PRO A 28 -10.44 -24.82 7.11
N ALA A 29 -9.82 -25.34 8.16
CA ALA A 29 -10.46 -26.24 9.13
C ALA A 29 -11.52 -25.55 10.00
N PHE A 30 -11.53 -24.22 10.09
CA PHE A 30 -12.51 -23.48 10.89
C PHE A 30 -13.87 -23.30 10.16
N LEU A 31 -13.89 -23.42 8.83
CA LEU A 31 -15.06 -23.11 8.00
C LEU A 31 -16.12 -24.21 7.96
N LEU A 32 -15.84 -25.42 8.46
CA LEU A 32 -16.73 -26.58 8.24
C LEU A 32 -17.71 -26.90 9.38
N THR A 33 -17.60 -26.30 10.56
CA THR A 33 -18.42 -26.72 11.72
C THR A 33 -19.50 -25.75 12.20
N ASN A 34 -19.65 -24.55 11.64
CA ASN A 34 -20.73 -23.64 12.07
C ASN A 34 -21.35 -22.86 10.91
N ARG A 35 -22.36 -23.45 10.28
CA ARG A 35 -23.05 -22.90 9.09
C ARG A 35 -24.31 -22.08 9.41
N ALA A 36 -24.47 -21.60 10.65
CA ALA A 36 -25.73 -20.98 11.11
C ALA A 36 -25.62 -19.64 11.87
N LEU A 37 -24.45 -18.98 11.93
CA LEU A 37 -24.27 -17.76 12.73
C LEU A 37 -23.44 -16.70 11.99
N PHE A 38 -24.03 -15.95 11.04
CA PHE A 38 -23.28 -14.91 10.33
C PHE A 38 -24.14 -13.74 9.86
N THR A 39 -24.06 -12.61 10.58
CA THR A 39 -24.41 -11.27 10.07
C THR A 39 -23.17 -10.38 9.85
N GLU A 40 -21.96 -10.95 9.81
CA GLU A 40 -20.70 -10.18 9.69
C GLU A 40 -19.66 -10.56 8.60
N PRO A 41 -19.73 -11.69 7.87
CA PRO A 41 -18.79 -11.95 6.76
C PRO A 41 -18.96 -10.98 5.59
N ALA A 42 -20.20 -10.55 5.32
CA ALA A 42 -20.53 -9.76 4.13
C ALA A 42 -19.91 -8.35 4.13
N THR A 43 -19.53 -7.81 5.30
CA THR A 43 -18.98 -6.44 5.41
C THR A 43 -17.48 -6.34 5.30
N GLU A 44 -16.76 -7.27 5.92
CA GLU A 44 -15.33 -7.39 5.66
C GLU A 44 -15.11 -7.79 4.20
N ASP A 45 -15.93 -8.72 3.70
CA ASP A 45 -16.01 -9.06 2.27
C ASP A 45 -16.25 -7.81 1.40
N ALA A 46 -17.09 -6.86 1.80
CA ALA A 46 -17.31 -5.64 1.01
C ALA A 46 -16.05 -4.75 0.91
N LEU A 47 -15.28 -4.59 1.99
CA LEU A 47 -13.99 -3.89 1.92
C LEU A 47 -12.97 -4.66 1.09
N GLU A 48 -12.90 -5.97 1.28
CA GLU A 48 -11.98 -6.89 0.62
C GLU A 48 -12.20 -6.99 -0.89
N THR A 49 -13.47 -7.03 -1.30
CA THR A 49 -13.90 -7.11 -2.71
C THR A 49 -14.05 -5.73 -3.36
N GLY A 50 -13.72 -4.65 -2.64
CA GLY A 50 -13.73 -3.29 -3.17
C GLY A 50 -15.12 -2.68 -3.37
N ARG A 51 -16.16 -3.25 -2.74
CA ARG A 51 -17.52 -2.68 -2.66
C ARG A 51 -17.57 -1.56 -1.62
N TYR A 52 -16.76 -0.53 -1.83
CA TYR A 52 -16.52 0.54 -0.85
C TYR A 52 -17.77 1.37 -0.51
N ALA A 53 -18.71 1.52 -1.44
CA ALA A 53 -19.97 2.23 -1.17
C ALA A 53 -20.86 1.47 -0.17
N GLU A 54 -20.94 0.15 -0.32
CA GLU A 54 -21.65 -0.75 0.61
C GLU A 54 -21.00 -0.71 1.99
N ALA A 55 -19.67 -0.87 2.04
CA ALA A 55 -18.91 -0.76 3.28
C ALA A 55 -19.11 0.61 3.96
N ALA A 56 -19.03 1.71 3.21
CA ALA A 56 -19.23 3.05 3.76
C ALA A 56 -20.63 3.24 4.35
N SER A 57 -21.68 2.77 3.66
CA SER A 57 -23.06 2.84 4.15
C SER A 57 -23.21 2.13 5.50
N LYS A 58 -22.68 0.91 5.63
CA LYS A 58 -22.79 0.13 6.87
C LYS A 58 -21.95 0.73 8.01
N TYR A 59 -20.69 1.10 7.77
CA TYR A 59 -19.84 1.65 8.83
C TYR A 59 -20.19 3.09 9.24
N THR A 60 -20.95 3.84 8.43
CA THR A 60 -21.44 5.17 8.82
C THR A 60 -22.30 5.11 10.08
N ASN A 61 -23.23 4.15 10.14
CA ASN A 61 -24.11 3.97 11.30
C ASN A 61 -23.34 3.52 12.55
N LEU A 62 -22.34 2.66 12.37
CA LEU A 62 -21.55 2.11 13.46
C LEU A 62 -20.56 3.14 14.04
N CYS A 63 -19.92 3.93 13.18
CA CYS A 63 -19.05 5.02 13.62
C CYS A 63 -19.84 6.18 14.23
N GLY A 64 -21.06 6.45 13.73
CA GLY A 64 -21.95 7.50 14.22
C GLY A 64 -22.42 7.33 15.67
N LYS A 65 -22.24 6.15 16.28
CA LYS A 65 -22.55 5.91 17.70
C LYS A 65 -21.59 6.61 18.68
N GLY A 66 -20.47 7.17 18.19
CA GLY A 66 -19.56 8.05 18.93
C GLY A 66 -18.59 7.34 19.86
N CYS A 67 -17.42 7.94 20.09
CA CYS A 67 -16.44 7.48 21.06
C CYS A 67 -16.92 7.82 22.48
N GLY A 68 -17.05 6.82 23.36
CA GLY A 68 -17.40 7.04 24.78
C GLY A 68 -18.90 7.03 25.09
N ASN A 69 -19.77 6.55 24.19
CA ASN A 69 -21.17 6.33 24.53
C ASN A 69 -21.30 5.14 25.49
N THR A 70 -21.59 5.41 26.77
CA THR A 70 -21.77 4.42 27.83
C THR A 70 -22.88 3.42 27.52
N ASP A 71 -23.89 3.83 26.75
CA ASP A 71 -25.04 3.00 26.39
C ASP A 71 -24.67 1.84 25.44
N VAL A 72 -23.56 1.97 24.70
CA VAL A 72 -23.05 0.90 23.83
C VAL A 72 -22.38 -0.21 24.66
N LYS A 73 -21.86 0.08 25.86
CA LYS A 73 -21.34 -0.96 26.76
C LYS A 73 -22.45 -1.86 27.32
N GLU A 74 -23.65 -1.32 27.54
CA GLU A 74 -24.80 -2.10 28.06
C GLU A 74 -25.59 -2.82 26.96
N LEU A 75 -25.66 -2.27 25.74
CA LEU A 75 -26.34 -2.93 24.62
C LEU A 75 -25.59 -4.11 24.01
N VAL A 76 -24.28 -4.22 24.24
CA VAL A 76 -23.47 -5.34 23.76
C VAL A 76 -23.29 -6.36 24.88
N SER A 77 -24.38 -6.98 25.30
CA SER A 77 -24.33 -8.21 26.07
C SER A 77 -23.97 -9.37 25.14
N SER A 78 -22.73 -9.83 25.23
CA SER A 78 -22.17 -10.98 24.51
C SER A 78 -22.23 -10.91 22.97
N PHE A 79 -21.06 -10.92 22.31
CA PHE A 79 -20.81 -11.16 20.87
C PHE A 79 -20.38 -10.00 19.93
N GLU A 80 -20.20 -8.73 20.35
CA GLU A 80 -19.56 -7.71 19.48
C GLU A 80 -18.26 -7.19 20.11
N THR A 81 -17.11 -7.76 19.75
CA THR A 81 -15.80 -7.33 20.24
C THR A 81 -15.02 -6.44 19.25
N GLU A 82 -15.70 -5.68 18.38
CA GLU A 82 -15.06 -4.58 17.62
C GLU A 82 -15.35 -3.20 18.25
N ASN A 83 -14.28 -2.47 18.58
CA ASN A 83 -14.33 -1.14 19.18
C ASN A 83 -14.89 -0.13 18.15
N VAL A 84 -15.72 0.83 18.56
CA VAL A 84 -16.23 1.94 17.72
C VAL A 84 -15.11 2.62 16.91
N GLY A 85 -13.90 2.72 17.48
CA GLY A 85 -12.72 3.23 16.78
C GLY A 85 -12.35 2.42 15.54
N ASP A 86 -12.44 1.08 15.59
CA ASP A 86 -12.18 0.21 14.45
C ASP A 86 -13.25 0.37 13.36
N HIS A 87 -14.52 0.51 13.72
CA HIS A 87 -15.59 0.84 12.76
C HIS A 87 -15.36 2.18 12.06
N CYS A 88 -14.96 3.21 12.80
CA CYS A 88 -14.59 4.50 12.22
C CYS A 88 -13.36 4.38 11.31
N ASN A 89 -12.38 3.55 11.68
CA ASN A 89 -11.22 3.29 10.84
C ASN A 89 -11.63 2.56 9.54
N ARG A 90 -12.48 1.52 9.62
CA ARG A 90 -12.99 0.80 8.46
C ARG A 90 -13.83 1.71 7.53
N LEU A 91 -14.62 2.62 8.09
CA LEU A 91 -15.31 3.66 7.34
C LEU A 91 -14.32 4.58 6.59
N GLY A 92 -13.25 5.00 7.26
CA GLY A 92 -12.20 5.79 6.64
C GLY A 92 -11.55 5.07 5.45
N VAL A 93 -11.27 3.77 5.61
CA VAL A 93 -10.74 2.91 4.52
C VAL A 93 -11.72 2.84 3.34
N ALA A 94 -13.02 2.69 3.60
CA ALA A 94 -14.03 2.71 2.56
C ALA A 94 -14.02 4.04 1.78
N TYR A 95 -13.96 5.17 2.49
CA TYR A 95 -13.84 6.49 1.85
C TYR A 95 -12.53 6.69 1.09
N MET A 96 -11.42 6.11 1.54
CA MET A 96 -10.17 6.06 0.77
C MET A 96 -10.40 5.32 -0.56
N GLY A 97 -11.04 4.14 -0.53
CA GLY A 97 -11.41 3.39 -1.74
C GLY A 97 -12.29 4.18 -2.71
N LEU A 98 -13.21 5.00 -2.17
CA LEU A 98 -14.04 5.94 -2.93
C LEU A 98 -13.30 7.22 -3.36
N LYS A 99 -12.02 7.38 -3.00
CA LYS A 99 -11.21 8.59 -3.20
C LYS A 99 -11.80 9.86 -2.56
N ASN A 100 -12.69 9.70 -1.58
CA ASN A 100 -13.24 10.79 -0.80
C ASN A 100 -12.32 11.07 0.40
N PHE A 101 -11.16 11.68 0.15
CA PHE A 101 -10.11 11.85 1.16
C PHE A 101 -10.57 12.71 2.34
N LYS A 102 -11.41 13.72 2.12
CA LYS A 102 -11.97 14.55 3.19
C LYS A 102 -12.87 13.76 4.15
N ALA A 103 -13.72 12.87 3.62
CA ALA A 103 -14.54 12.00 4.46
C ALA A 103 -13.67 10.96 5.18
N ALA A 104 -12.67 10.39 4.49
CA ALA A 104 -11.72 9.46 5.09
C ALA A 104 -10.98 10.09 6.28
N ILE A 105 -10.44 11.31 6.12
CA ILE A 105 -9.75 12.04 7.19
C ILE A 105 -10.66 12.20 8.41
N ARG A 106 -11.91 12.63 8.23
CA ARG A 106 -12.86 12.78 9.35
C ARG A 106 -13.10 11.45 10.08
N SER A 107 -13.33 10.37 9.34
CA SER A 107 -13.54 9.04 9.93
C SER A 107 -12.30 8.52 10.67
N PHE A 108 -11.10 8.75 10.13
CA PHE A 108 -9.85 8.39 10.80
C PHE A 108 -9.56 9.25 12.02
N GLN A 109 -9.90 10.55 11.99
CA GLN A 109 -9.80 11.42 13.18
C GLN A 109 -10.71 10.93 14.31
N LEU A 110 -11.94 10.49 13.98
CA LEU A 110 -12.82 9.85 14.97
C LEU A 110 -12.19 8.56 15.51
N ALA A 111 -11.60 7.71 14.66
CA ALA A 111 -10.92 6.51 15.10
C ALA A 111 -9.78 6.82 16.10
N VAL A 112 -8.92 7.79 15.77
CA VAL A 112 -7.85 8.27 16.67
C VAL A 112 -8.41 8.82 17.99
N SER A 113 -9.55 9.52 17.95
CA SER A 113 -10.19 10.03 19.18
C SER A 113 -10.73 8.93 20.09
N CYS A 114 -11.11 7.77 19.53
CA CYS A 114 -11.54 6.60 20.29
C CYS A 114 -10.36 5.85 20.93
N LYS A 115 -9.22 5.77 20.25
CA LYS A 115 -8.01 5.08 20.73
C LYS A 115 -6.77 5.64 20.03
N ASP A 116 -5.77 6.04 20.81
CA ASP A 116 -4.44 6.37 20.29
C ASP A 116 -3.76 5.07 19.83
N SER A 117 -3.75 4.83 18.51
CA SER A 117 -3.28 3.58 17.90
C SER A 117 -2.37 3.86 16.71
N SER A 118 -1.29 3.07 16.60
CA SER A 118 -0.39 3.10 15.45
C SER A 118 -1.14 2.92 14.12
N LYS A 119 -2.06 1.95 14.05
CA LYS A 119 -2.89 1.65 12.86
C LYS A 119 -3.72 2.86 12.43
N PHE A 120 -4.38 3.52 13.38
CA PHE A 120 -5.26 4.66 13.08
C PHE A 120 -4.46 5.87 12.62
N HIS A 121 -3.32 6.14 13.26
CA HIS A 121 -2.41 7.19 12.85
C HIS A 121 -1.79 6.94 11.47
N SER A 122 -1.42 5.70 11.14
CA SER A 122 -0.92 5.33 9.81
C SER A 122 -1.96 5.59 8.72
N ASN A 123 -3.22 5.17 8.94
CA ASN A 123 -4.29 5.39 7.99
C ASN A 123 -4.68 6.87 7.84
N LEU A 124 -4.67 7.62 8.95
CA LEU A 124 -4.87 9.07 8.93
C LEU A 124 -3.75 9.79 8.16
N ALA A 125 -2.49 9.40 8.37
CA ALA A 125 -1.33 9.92 7.65
C ALA A 125 -1.43 9.66 6.15
N LEU A 126 -1.86 8.44 5.78
CA LEU A 126 -2.11 8.07 4.40
C LEU A 126 -3.20 8.96 3.78
N ALA A 127 -4.30 9.19 4.48
CA ALA A 127 -5.38 10.06 4.00
C ALA A 127 -4.90 11.50 3.79
N PHE A 128 -4.14 12.07 4.72
CA PHE A 128 -3.52 13.39 4.56
C PHE A 128 -2.55 13.46 3.38
N SER A 129 -1.77 12.40 3.15
CA SER A 129 -0.86 12.30 2.00
C SER A 129 -1.63 12.38 0.68
N TYR A 130 -2.76 11.68 0.56
CA TYR A 130 -3.62 11.77 -0.63
C TYR A 130 -4.40 13.08 -0.74
N ASP A 131 -4.71 13.73 0.38
CA ASP A 131 -5.29 15.09 0.42
C ASP A 131 -4.25 16.21 0.21
N HIS A 132 -2.98 15.84 -0.05
CA HIS A 132 -1.86 16.75 -0.31
C HIS A 132 -1.44 17.59 0.90
N ASN A 133 -1.85 17.19 2.11
CA ASN A 133 -1.45 17.80 3.36
C ASN A 133 -0.20 17.11 3.93
N SER A 134 0.93 17.31 3.24
CA SER A 134 2.19 16.62 3.54
C SER A 134 2.70 16.83 4.96
N LYS A 135 2.45 18.00 5.57
CA LYS A 135 2.88 18.30 6.95
C LYS A 135 2.13 17.43 7.96
N LEU A 136 0.80 17.35 7.85
CA LEU A 136 -0.01 16.50 8.74
C LEU A 136 0.22 15.02 8.49
N ALA A 137 0.47 14.62 7.24
CA ALA A 137 0.84 13.25 6.91
C ALA A 137 2.10 12.81 7.67
N GLU A 138 3.15 13.62 7.64
CA GLU A 138 4.41 13.33 8.31
C GLU A 138 4.25 13.20 9.83
N ILE A 139 3.54 14.15 10.47
CA ILE A 139 3.25 14.12 11.91
C ILE A 139 2.58 12.79 12.31
N HIS A 140 1.58 12.35 11.54
CA HIS A 140 0.84 11.13 11.86
C HIS A 140 1.60 9.85 11.52
N TYR A 141 2.48 9.85 10.51
CA TYR A 141 3.40 8.72 10.29
C TYR A 141 4.40 8.57 11.44
N GLU A 142 4.99 9.67 11.90
CA GLU A 142 5.93 9.65 13.04
C GLU A 142 5.23 9.23 14.33
N LYS A 143 4.03 9.76 14.59
CA LYS A 143 3.20 9.32 15.72
C LYS A 143 2.86 7.83 15.61
N SER A 144 2.50 7.33 14.43
CA SER A 144 2.22 5.91 14.22
C SER A 144 3.41 5.03 14.61
N MET A 145 4.63 5.37 14.17
CA MET A 145 5.84 4.61 14.51
C MET A 145 6.18 4.70 16.01
N SER A 146 5.99 5.88 16.64
CA SER A 146 6.24 6.06 18.08
C SER A 146 5.36 5.18 18.97
N LEU A 147 4.17 4.83 18.49
CA LEU A 147 3.19 4.03 19.24
C LEU A 147 3.33 2.53 19.02
N ALA A 148 4.05 2.12 17.98
CA ALA A 148 3.93 0.78 17.45
C ALA A 148 4.79 -0.26 18.18
N GLY A 149 5.81 0.16 18.93
CA GLY A 149 6.78 -0.76 19.54
C GLY A 149 7.32 -1.77 18.50
N ASN A 150 7.42 -3.04 18.87
CA ASN A 150 7.84 -4.15 17.98
C ASN A 150 6.65 -4.89 17.31
N ASP A 151 5.46 -4.29 17.24
CA ASP A 151 4.29 -4.92 16.59
C ASP A 151 4.49 -5.04 15.06
N PRO A 152 4.19 -6.19 14.43
CA PRO A 152 4.09 -6.31 12.97
C PRO A 152 3.32 -5.19 12.25
N GLY A 153 2.28 -4.62 12.88
CA GLY A 153 1.54 -3.46 12.37
C GLY A 153 2.39 -2.19 12.20
N SER A 154 3.46 -2.05 13.00
CA SER A 154 4.47 -1.00 12.92
C SER A 154 5.14 -0.95 11.56
N PHE A 155 5.61 -2.10 11.08
CA PHE A 155 6.39 -2.19 9.84
C PHE A 155 5.51 -1.92 8.61
N SER A 156 4.20 -2.18 8.68
CA SER A 156 3.27 -1.76 7.63
C SER A 156 3.15 -0.24 7.56
N ALA A 157 3.14 0.45 8.71
CA ALA A 157 3.18 1.91 8.75
C ALA A 157 4.52 2.48 8.27
N MET A 158 5.64 1.84 8.64
CA MET A 158 6.97 2.21 8.12
C MET A 158 7.03 2.08 6.60
N LEU A 159 6.50 1.00 6.02
CA LEU A 159 6.41 0.84 4.57
C LEU A 159 5.62 1.99 3.92
N ASN A 160 4.44 2.32 4.45
CA ASN A 160 3.63 3.44 3.95
C ASN A 160 4.36 4.79 4.08
N TYR A 161 5.10 5.00 5.16
CA TYR A 161 5.88 6.21 5.35
C TYR A 161 7.07 6.29 4.38
N SER A 162 7.79 5.19 4.14
CA SER A 162 8.86 5.12 3.14
C SER A 162 8.35 5.45 1.74
N ILE A 163 7.18 4.92 1.38
CA ILE A 163 6.47 5.21 0.13
C ILE A 163 6.16 6.72 0.02
N PHE A 164 5.71 7.34 1.11
CA PHE A 164 5.49 8.79 1.18
C PHE A 164 6.80 9.59 1.06
N LEU A 165 7.87 9.17 1.73
CA LEU A 165 9.19 9.80 1.66
C LEU A 165 9.78 9.73 0.25
N ILE A 166 9.62 8.59 -0.44
CA ILE A 166 10.00 8.42 -1.86
C ILE A 166 9.28 9.44 -2.74
N LYS A 167 7.99 9.73 -2.51
CA LYS A 167 7.26 10.81 -3.23
C LYS A 167 7.88 12.18 -2.97
N LYS A 168 8.28 12.43 -1.73
CA LYS A 168 8.99 13.65 -1.30
C LYS A 168 10.46 13.67 -1.78
N LYS A 169 10.94 12.61 -2.42
CA LYS A 169 12.34 12.40 -2.86
C LYS A 169 13.33 12.28 -1.70
N ASP A 170 12.87 11.99 -0.49
CA ASP A 170 13.72 11.66 0.65
C ASP A 170 14.06 10.17 0.62
N PHE A 171 14.95 9.81 -0.30
CA PHE A 171 15.35 8.43 -0.52
C PHE A 171 16.19 7.87 0.64
N SER A 172 16.93 8.72 1.35
CA SER A 172 17.81 8.28 2.45
C SER A 172 17.00 7.80 3.63
N LYS A 173 16.03 8.60 4.11
CA LYS A 173 15.15 8.18 5.22
C LYS A 173 14.27 6.99 4.82
N ALA A 174 13.83 6.94 3.55
CA ALA A 174 13.07 5.79 3.05
C ALA A 174 13.89 4.49 3.08
N GLU A 175 15.18 4.52 2.73
CA GLU A 175 16.07 3.35 2.77
C GLU A 175 16.16 2.75 4.16
N GLU A 176 16.43 3.58 5.18
CA GLU A 176 16.55 3.15 6.57
C GLU A 176 15.27 2.43 7.04
N LEU A 177 14.11 3.05 6.81
CA LEU A 177 12.83 2.47 7.18
C LEU A 177 12.54 1.17 6.41
N LEU A 178 12.89 1.09 5.12
CA LEU A 178 12.65 -0.11 4.31
C LEU A 178 13.55 -1.28 4.71
N GLN A 179 14.78 -1.02 5.18
CA GLN A 179 15.66 -2.05 5.72
C GLN A 179 15.06 -2.71 6.96
N GLU A 180 14.49 -1.92 7.87
CA GLU A 180 13.76 -2.43 9.03
C GLU A 180 12.54 -3.28 8.61
N VAL A 181 11.75 -2.80 7.65
CA VAL A 181 10.60 -3.56 7.12
C VAL A 181 11.02 -4.91 6.55
N ILE A 182 12.15 -4.96 5.83
CA ILE A 182 12.71 -6.21 5.28
C ILE A 182 13.23 -7.12 6.39
N HIS A 183 13.92 -6.57 7.40
CA HIS A 183 14.43 -7.34 8.54
C HIS A 183 13.30 -8.10 9.25
N HIS A 184 12.15 -7.44 9.42
CA HIS A 184 10.96 -8.02 10.04
C HIS A 184 10.04 -8.80 9.07
N LYS A 185 10.46 -8.96 7.81
CA LYS A 185 9.77 -9.75 6.78
C LYS A 185 8.33 -9.32 6.49
N VAL A 186 8.02 -8.03 6.66
CA VAL A 186 6.69 -7.49 6.39
C VAL A 186 6.60 -7.04 4.93
N HIS A 187 5.63 -7.58 4.19
CA HIS A 187 5.38 -7.22 2.79
C HIS A 187 6.65 -7.20 1.91
N LEU A 188 7.46 -8.26 2.03
CA LEU A 188 8.84 -8.33 1.52
C LEU A 188 9.03 -7.82 0.09
N PHE A 189 8.23 -8.26 -0.88
CA PHE A 189 8.42 -7.82 -2.26
C PHE A 189 8.12 -6.33 -2.47
N TYR A 190 7.16 -5.74 -1.74
CA TYR A 190 6.92 -4.29 -1.77
C TYR A 190 8.10 -3.55 -1.16
N ALA A 191 8.56 -3.98 0.01
CA ALA A 191 9.70 -3.34 0.67
C ALA A 191 10.95 -3.37 -0.22
N ARG A 192 11.22 -4.51 -0.87
CA ARG A 192 12.31 -4.67 -1.84
C ARG A 192 12.14 -3.83 -3.10
N LEU A 193 10.93 -3.75 -3.65
CA LEU A 193 10.62 -2.87 -4.78
C LEU A 193 10.95 -1.41 -4.47
N TYR A 194 10.47 -0.91 -3.32
CA TYR A 194 10.69 0.48 -2.94
C TYR A 194 12.15 0.75 -2.54
N LEU A 195 12.83 -0.23 -1.92
CA LEU A 195 14.24 -0.09 -1.57
C LEU A 195 15.11 -0.06 -2.82
N GLY A 196 14.86 -0.97 -3.76
CA GLY A 196 15.51 -0.97 -5.07
C GLY A 196 15.24 0.32 -5.84
N TYR A 197 14.02 0.86 -5.78
CA TYR A 197 13.70 2.15 -6.38
C TYR A 197 14.47 3.31 -5.74
N SER A 198 14.58 3.35 -4.41
CA SER A 198 15.38 4.37 -3.70
C SER A 198 16.85 4.30 -4.11
N PHE A 199 17.43 3.09 -4.18
CA PHE A 199 18.79 2.89 -4.68
C PHE A 199 18.96 3.34 -6.13
N TYR A 200 18.02 3.00 -7.01
CA TYR A 200 18.03 3.46 -8.40
C TYR A 200 18.03 5.00 -8.49
N GLN A 201 17.19 5.68 -7.71
CA GLN A 201 17.13 7.15 -7.70
C GLN A 201 18.43 7.79 -7.19
N ARG A 202 19.13 7.11 -6.28
CA ARG A 202 20.46 7.50 -5.79
C ARG A 202 21.61 7.04 -6.68
N LYS A 203 21.32 6.46 -7.86
CA LYS A 203 22.31 5.94 -8.81
C LYS A 203 23.14 4.74 -8.30
N LYS A 204 22.64 4.05 -7.28
CA LYS A 204 23.18 2.80 -6.72
C LYS A 204 22.57 1.61 -7.49
N PHE A 205 22.98 1.44 -8.74
CA PHE A 205 22.26 0.58 -9.68
C PHE A 205 22.44 -0.91 -9.38
N GLU A 206 23.62 -1.32 -8.93
CA GLU A 206 23.96 -2.68 -8.53
C GLU A 206 23.16 -3.11 -7.28
N GLU A 207 23.08 -2.24 -6.27
CA GLU A 207 22.25 -2.49 -5.09
C GLU A 207 20.76 -2.55 -5.47
N ALA A 208 20.32 -1.68 -6.39
CA ALA A 208 18.96 -1.72 -6.91
C ALA A 208 18.66 -3.05 -7.62
N LEU A 209 19.56 -3.55 -8.46
CA LEU A 209 19.41 -4.87 -9.11
C LEU A 209 19.22 -5.98 -8.08
N SER A 210 20.08 -6.03 -7.06
CA SER A 210 19.99 -7.05 -6.01
C SER A 210 18.63 -7.04 -5.30
N GLN A 211 18.08 -5.86 -5.00
CA GLN A 211 16.76 -5.75 -4.39
C GLN A 211 15.64 -6.17 -5.33
N PHE A 212 15.70 -5.81 -6.61
CA PHE A 212 14.70 -6.24 -7.59
C PHE A 212 14.76 -7.75 -7.85
N ASP A 213 15.95 -8.34 -7.91
CA ASP A 213 16.12 -9.80 -8.05
C ASP A 213 15.49 -10.54 -6.88
N GLN A 214 15.79 -10.11 -5.65
CA GLN A 214 15.17 -10.68 -4.45
C GLN A 214 13.65 -10.44 -4.45
N GLY A 215 13.18 -9.27 -4.85
CA GLY A 215 11.74 -9.00 -4.97
C GLY A 215 11.03 -9.91 -5.97
N ILE A 216 11.68 -10.23 -7.10
CA ILE A 216 11.14 -11.13 -8.14
C ILE A 216 11.08 -12.57 -7.63
N GLN A 217 12.07 -13.01 -6.84
CA GLN A 217 12.03 -14.32 -6.19
C GLN A 217 10.81 -14.46 -5.26
N GLU A 218 10.45 -13.38 -4.54
CA GLU A 218 9.27 -13.35 -3.67
C GLU A 218 7.95 -13.29 -4.46
N ASN A 219 7.90 -12.50 -5.55
CA ASN A 219 6.70 -12.38 -6.38
C ASN A 219 7.02 -12.12 -7.86
N GLN A 220 6.94 -13.18 -8.65
CA GLN A 220 7.20 -13.16 -10.09
C GLN A 220 6.08 -12.52 -10.92
N LYS A 221 4.94 -12.17 -10.30
CA LYS A 221 3.77 -11.61 -11.00
C LYS A 221 3.65 -10.09 -10.85
N TYR A 222 4.65 -9.43 -10.28
CA TYR A 222 4.62 -7.97 -10.11
C TYR A 222 5.44 -7.25 -11.20
N PRO A 223 4.79 -6.64 -12.21
CA PRO A 223 5.45 -6.09 -13.40
C PRO A 223 6.43 -4.96 -13.09
N ASP A 224 6.17 -4.16 -12.05
CA ASP A 224 7.04 -3.04 -11.69
C ASP A 224 8.43 -3.51 -11.24
N LEU A 225 8.55 -4.70 -10.63
CA LEU A 225 9.87 -5.25 -10.26
C LEU A 225 10.74 -5.45 -11.50
N TYR A 226 10.17 -6.01 -12.57
CA TYR A 226 10.86 -6.17 -13.85
C TYR A 226 11.14 -4.82 -14.51
N LEU A 227 10.16 -3.91 -14.51
CA LEU A 227 10.32 -2.57 -15.10
C LEU A 227 11.49 -1.80 -14.46
N TYR A 228 11.56 -1.77 -13.13
CA TYR A 228 12.62 -1.04 -12.44
C TYR A 228 13.96 -1.78 -12.48
N ARG A 229 13.97 -3.12 -12.54
CA ARG A 229 15.18 -3.87 -12.87
C ARG A 229 15.70 -3.54 -14.27
N ALA A 230 14.81 -3.39 -15.26
CA ALA A 230 15.16 -2.97 -16.60
C ALA A 230 15.80 -1.58 -16.62
N TYR A 231 15.26 -0.62 -15.86
CA TYR A 231 15.86 0.70 -15.69
C TYR A 231 17.27 0.62 -15.11
N SER A 232 17.48 -0.17 -14.05
CA SER A 232 18.83 -0.36 -13.48
C SER A 232 19.79 -1.03 -14.47
N LYS A 233 19.36 -2.08 -15.18
CA LYS A 233 20.17 -2.75 -16.22
C LYS A 233 20.52 -1.80 -17.37
N TYR A 234 19.59 -0.95 -17.78
CA TYR A 234 19.84 0.09 -18.78
C TYR A 234 20.94 1.05 -18.33
N GLN A 235 20.92 1.52 -17.08
CA GLN A 235 21.95 2.41 -16.54
C GLN A 235 23.32 1.72 -16.49
N LEU A 236 23.34 0.44 -16.16
CA LEU A 236 24.52 -0.44 -16.17
C LEU A 236 24.91 -0.93 -17.58
N ASN A 237 24.35 -0.33 -18.63
CA ASN A 237 24.71 -0.60 -20.02
C ASN A 237 24.39 -2.04 -20.50
N ASN A 238 23.66 -2.82 -19.68
CA ASN A 238 23.14 -4.15 -19.99
C ASN A 238 21.80 -4.02 -20.74
N LEU A 239 21.90 -3.61 -22.01
CA LEU A 239 20.74 -3.29 -22.84
C LEU A 239 19.91 -4.54 -23.18
N ALA A 240 20.56 -5.68 -23.43
CA ALA A 240 19.86 -6.94 -23.71
C ALA A 240 19.06 -7.42 -22.49
N GLY A 241 19.66 -7.36 -21.29
CA GLY A 241 18.98 -7.71 -20.06
C GLY A 241 17.84 -6.75 -19.70
N ALA A 242 17.96 -5.46 -20.05
CA ALA A 242 16.88 -4.49 -19.90
C ALA A 242 15.70 -4.82 -20.83
N GLU A 243 15.95 -5.12 -22.11
CA GLU A 243 14.91 -5.50 -23.06
C GLU A 243 14.18 -6.78 -22.63
N TYR A 244 14.92 -7.77 -22.13
CA TYR A 244 14.33 -8.98 -21.56
C TYR A 244 13.33 -8.66 -20.44
N ASP A 245 13.72 -7.80 -19.49
CA ASP A 245 12.86 -7.44 -18.36
C ASP A 245 11.64 -6.62 -18.80
N LEU A 246 11.79 -5.76 -19.82
CA LEU A 246 10.65 -5.04 -20.40
C LEU A 246 9.63 -5.99 -21.02
N ASN A 247 10.08 -7.05 -21.71
CA ASN A 247 9.22 -8.08 -22.26
C ASN A 247 8.48 -8.85 -21.16
N GLN A 248 9.15 -9.16 -20.04
CA GLN A 248 8.52 -9.78 -18.88
C GLN A 248 7.46 -8.87 -18.25
N ALA A 249 7.76 -7.58 -18.07
CA ALA A 249 6.82 -6.62 -17.51
C ALA A 249 5.55 -6.47 -18.39
N GLU A 250 5.70 -6.48 -19.71
CA GLU A 250 4.58 -6.38 -20.67
C GLU A 250 3.76 -7.68 -20.71
N LEU A 251 4.40 -8.85 -20.64
CA LEU A 251 3.70 -10.14 -20.58
C LEU A 251 2.80 -10.26 -19.34
N LEU A 252 3.19 -9.63 -18.23
CA LEU A 252 2.41 -9.61 -16.99
C LEU A 252 1.25 -8.60 -17.01
N GLU A 253 1.29 -7.59 -17.89
CA GLU A 253 0.19 -6.62 -18.08
C GLU A 253 -0.14 -6.40 -19.57
N PRO A 254 -0.57 -7.44 -20.31
CA PRO A 254 -0.71 -7.37 -21.76
C PRO A 254 -1.81 -6.39 -22.21
N GLU A 255 -2.82 -6.17 -21.37
CA GLU A 255 -3.93 -5.26 -21.67
C GLU A 255 -3.60 -3.79 -21.37
N PHE A 256 -2.47 -3.50 -20.70
CA PHE A 256 -2.14 -2.16 -20.24
C PHE A 256 -0.85 -1.66 -20.90
N LYS A 257 -1.00 -0.75 -21.88
CA LYS A 257 0.15 -0.03 -22.44
C LYS A 257 0.80 0.82 -21.35
N ASN A 258 1.95 0.36 -20.85
CA ASN A 258 2.72 1.09 -19.87
C ASN A 258 3.69 2.05 -20.59
N PRO A 259 3.45 3.37 -20.60
CA PRO A 259 4.27 4.32 -21.34
C PRO A 259 5.73 4.37 -20.89
N LYS A 260 6.04 3.89 -19.67
CA LYS A 260 7.42 3.79 -19.19
C LYS A 260 8.21 2.73 -19.95
N ILE A 261 7.57 1.63 -20.34
CA ILE A 261 8.18 0.56 -21.16
C ILE A 261 8.58 1.13 -22.51
N ASP A 262 7.64 1.77 -23.22
CA ASP A 262 7.89 2.39 -24.53
C ASP A 262 9.01 3.44 -24.47
N GLN A 263 8.99 4.28 -23.43
CA GLN A 263 10.03 5.27 -23.20
C GLN A 263 11.40 4.62 -23.02
N LEU A 264 11.51 3.56 -22.22
CA LEU A 264 12.79 2.89 -21.98
C LEU A 264 13.28 2.16 -23.24
N ARG A 265 12.40 1.49 -24.00
CA ARG A 265 12.76 0.89 -25.31
C ARG A 265 13.32 1.93 -26.28
N SER A 266 12.71 3.11 -26.36
CA SER A 266 13.21 4.22 -27.18
C SER A 266 14.62 4.68 -26.77
N LEU A 267 14.93 4.66 -25.47
CA LEU A 267 16.26 4.99 -24.95
C LEU A 267 17.28 3.89 -25.31
N ILE A 268 16.90 2.62 -25.15
CA ILE A 268 17.72 1.45 -25.53
C ILE A 268 18.07 1.52 -27.03
N ALA A 269 17.09 1.75 -27.90
CA ALA A 269 17.29 1.83 -29.35
C ALA A 269 18.29 2.93 -29.74
N ARG A 270 18.16 4.13 -29.16
CA ARG A 270 19.09 5.24 -29.39
C ARG A 270 20.51 4.93 -28.94
N ARG A 271 20.68 4.29 -27.78
CA ARG A 271 21.99 3.91 -27.26
C ARG A 271 22.65 2.83 -28.12
N ASN A 272 21.87 1.88 -28.66
CA ASN A 272 22.38 0.88 -29.62
C ASN A 272 22.85 1.53 -30.93
N GLN A 273 22.09 2.47 -31.49
CA GLN A 273 22.50 3.18 -32.71
C GLN A 273 23.79 3.99 -32.53
N GLY A 274 23.99 4.58 -31.35
CA GLY A 274 25.23 5.30 -31.01
C GLY A 274 26.46 4.41 -30.81
N ARG A 275 26.30 3.09 -30.66
CA ARG A 275 27.43 2.13 -30.57
C ARG A 275 27.90 1.60 -31.92
N ILE A 276 27.06 1.72 -32.96
CA ILE A 276 27.34 1.19 -34.30
C ILE A 276 28.06 2.24 -35.17
N ARG A 277 28.16 3.48 -34.69
CA ARG A 277 28.93 4.58 -35.29
C ARG A 277 30.27 4.73 -34.60
#